data_AF-A0A0M9ECT0-F1
#
_entry.id   AF-A0A0M9ECT0-F1
#
_cell.length_a   1.000
_cell.length_b   1.000
_cell.length_c   1.000
_cell.angle_alpha   90.00
_cell.angle_beta   90.00
_cell.angle_gamma   90.00
#
_symmetry.space_group_name_H-M   'P 1'
#
loop_
_entity.id
_entity.type
_entity.pdbx_description
1 polymer ?
#
loop_
_entity_poly.entity_id
_entity_poly.type
_entity_poly.pdbx_seq_one_letter_code
_entity_poly.pdbx_strand_id
1 'polypeptide(L)'
;MNIQLTLKRYCIQTAAKKKYERSISLYFKQKSPSDHPKRIHFEKEIENLKFFLENADFGQIRSNYVELNGKKKIDAILIISDQPDKWQLNFCNQLVFVLWKKKQCVSSEKIDSNNNSSTNQ
;
A
#
# COMPACT_ATOMS: atom_id res chain seq x y z
N MET A 1 8.92 1.40 -10.65
CA MET A 1 9.42 2.60 -9.92
C MET A 1 9.93 2.16 -8.55
N ASN A 2 10.91 2.85 -7.96
CA ASN A 2 11.44 2.51 -6.64
C ASN A 2 11.23 3.67 -5.66
N ILE A 3 10.72 3.37 -4.47
CA ILE A 3 10.49 4.36 -3.41
C ILE A 3 11.30 3.97 -2.17
N GLN A 4 12.23 4.85 -1.77
CA GLN A 4 13.00 4.66 -0.54
C GLN A 4 12.16 4.98 0.70
N LEU A 5 12.14 4.04 1.64
CA LEU A 5 11.46 4.09 2.92
C LEU A 5 12.51 3.92 4.03
N THR A 6 12.91 5.03 4.66
CA THR A 6 13.86 4.98 5.78
C THR A 6 13.12 4.76 7.09
N LEU A 7 13.25 3.57 7.64
CA LEU A 7 12.75 3.18 8.96
C LEU A 7 13.82 3.57 9.97
N LYS A 8 13.66 4.68 10.71
CA LYS A 8 14.62 5.05 11.78
C LYS A 8 14.28 4.40 13.12
N ARG A 9 13.08 4.71 13.62
CA ARG A 9 12.48 4.19 14.87
C ARG A 9 10.98 3.95 14.64
N TYR A 10 10.64 3.64 13.40
CA TYR A 10 9.28 3.56 12.89
C TYR A 10 9.16 2.29 12.08
N CYS A 11 8.02 1.62 12.18
CA CYS A 11 7.72 0.49 11.31
C CYS A 11 7.52 0.94 9.86
N ILE A 12 7.52 -0.04 8.95
CA ILE A 12 7.34 0.17 7.51
C ILE A 12 6.09 1.01 7.17
N GLN A 13 4.98 0.79 7.86
CA GLN A 13 3.73 1.55 7.66
C GLN A 13 3.93 3.04 7.96
N THR A 14 4.52 3.36 9.11
CA THR A 14 4.77 4.75 9.51
C THR A 14 5.81 5.40 8.62
N ALA A 15 6.83 4.66 8.17
CA ALA A 15 7.82 5.16 7.22
C ALA A 15 7.15 5.50 5.86
N ALA A 16 6.29 4.62 5.34
CA ALA A 16 5.52 4.86 4.13
C ALA A 16 4.57 6.07 4.28
N LYS A 17 3.87 6.20 5.41
CA LYS A 17 2.99 7.35 5.69
C LYS A 17 3.78 8.67 5.68
N LYS A 18 4.92 8.71 6.35
CA LYS A 18 5.79 9.90 6.36
C LYS A 18 6.32 10.24 4.98
N LYS A 19 6.68 9.23 4.18
CA LYS A 19 7.11 9.43 2.80
C LYS A 19 5.96 10.01 1.97
N TYR A 20 4.75 9.49 2.10
CA TYR A 20 3.54 9.98 1.43
C TYR A 20 3.27 11.45 1.75
N GLU A 21 3.24 11.83 3.03
CA GLU A 21 3.04 13.22 3.47
C GLU A 21 4.13 14.17 2.95
N ARG A 22 5.37 13.70 2.94
CA ARG A 22 6.50 14.46 2.37
C ARG A 22 6.33 14.65 0.86
N SER A 23 5.90 13.63 0.14
CA SER A 23 5.72 13.70 -1.32
C SER A 23 4.57 14.61 -1.72
N ILE A 24 3.47 14.63 -0.95
CA ILE A 24 2.42 15.67 -1.07
C ILE A 24 3.00 17.07 -0.84
N SER A 25 3.78 17.24 0.23
CA SER A 25 4.37 18.54 0.54
C SER A 25 5.32 19.03 -0.56
N LEU A 26 6.07 18.11 -1.18
CA LEU A 26 6.98 18.43 -2.28
C LEU A 26 6.24 18.69 -3.59
N TYR A 27 5.16 17.98 -3.85
CA TYR A 27 4.27 18.20 -4.98
C TYR A 27 3.78 19.65 -5.03
N PHE A 28 3.21 20.15 -3.93
CA PHE A 28 2.69 21.53 -3.87
C PHE A 28 3.78 22.61 -3.88
N LYS A 29 5.06 22.24 -3.68
CA LYS A 29 6.19 23.17 -3.80
C LYS A 29 6.65 23.36 -5.25
N GLN A 30 6.25 22.51 -6.18
CA GLN A 30 6.58 22.63 -7.60
C GLN A 30 5.69 23.71 -8.24
N LYS A 31 6.24 24.91 -8.49
CA LYS A 31 5.47 26.08 -8.96
C LYS A 31 5.82 26.51 -10.38
N SER A 32 6.96 26.10 -10.91
CA SER A 32 7.45 26.48 -12.23
C SER A 32 7.03 25.47 -13.31
N PRO A 33 6.80 25.88 -14.57
CA PRO A 33 6.64 24.95 -15.68
C PRO A 33 7.80 23.95 -15.82
N SER A 34 9.02 24.35 -15.48
CA SER A 34 10.20 23.48 -15.48
C SER A 34 10.15 22.35 -14.43
N ASP A 35 9.26 22.45 -13.43
CA ASP A 35 9.08 21.41 -12.42
C ASP A 35 8.10 20.32 -12.86
N HIS A 36 7.48 20.44 -14.04
CA HIS A 36 6.46 19.49 -14.54
C HIS A 36 6.90 18.01 -14.47
N PRO A 37 8.13 17.62 -14.87
CA PRO A 37 8.57 16.22 -14.72
C PRO A 37 8.66 15.76 -13.25
N LYS A 38 9.08 16.64 -12.34
CA LYS A 38 9.13 16.34 -10.89
C LYS A 38 7.73 16.21 -10.31
N ARG A 39 6.82 17.05 -10.78
CA ARG A 39 5.40 17.02 -10.38
C ARG A 39 4.77 15.68 -10.72
N ILE A 40 4.94 15.20 -11.96
CA ILE A 40 4.50 13.85 -12.38
C ILE A 40 5.13 12.75 -11.52
N HIS A 41 6.42 12.88 -11.20
CA HIS A 41 7.10 11.90 -10.34
C HIS A 41 6.45 11.84 -8.96
N PHE A 42 6.16 12.99 -8.33
CA PHE A 42 5.47 13.02 -7.05
C PHE A 42 4.03 12.49 -7.13
N GLU A 43 3.28 12.76 -8.20
CA GLU A 43 1.92 12.19 -8.40
C GLU A 43 1.96 10.67 -8.38
N LYS A 44 2.85 10.07 -9.18
CA LYS A 44 3.04 8.62 -9.21
C LYS A 44 3.48 8.08 -7.85
N GLU A 45 4.36 8.79 -7.15
CA GLU A 45 4.81 8.37 -5.83
C GLU A 45 3.66 8.38 -4.81
N ILE A 46 2.84 9.44 -4.82
CA ILE A 46 1.68 9.63 -3.94
C ILE A 46 0.64 8.54 -4.19
N GLU A 47 0.30 8.26 -5.45
CA GLU A 47 -0.67 7.23 -5.83
C GLU A 47 -0.22 5.85 -5.36
N ASN A 48 1.03 5.48 -5.63
CA ASN A 48 1.55 4.18 -5.24
C ASN A 48 1.68 4.02 -3.71
N LEU A 49 2.10 5.07 -3.01
CA LEU A 49 2.16 5.04 -1.54
C LEU A 49 0.78 4.96 -0.92
N LYS A 50 -0.21 5.65 -1.48
CA LYS A 50 -1.61 5.56 -1.05
C LYS A 50 -2.12 4.12 -1.21
N PHE A 51 -1.93 3.54 -2.39
CA PHE A 51 -2.32 2.16 -2.66
C PHE A 51 -1.66 1.18 -1.67
N PHE A 52 -0.36 1.32 -1.43
CA PHE A 52 0.38 0.52 -0.45
C PHE A 52 -0.20 0.66 0.96
N LEU A 53 -0.45 1.89 1.41
CA LEU A 53 -0.97 2.17 2.76
C LEU A 53 -2.38 1.63 2.99
N GLU A 54 -3.22 1.62 1.95
CA GLU A 54 -4.60 1.16 2.04
C GLU A 54 -4.69 -0.38 1.99
N ASN A 55 -3.90 -1.02 1.13
CA ASN A 55 -4.09 -2.43 0.76
C ASN A 55 -3.08 -3.40 1.39
N ALA A 56 -1.89 -2.95 1.79
CA ALA A 56 -0.89 -3.86 2.36
C ALA A 56 -1.30 -4.36 3.75
N ASP A 57 -1.01 -5.64 4.02
CA ASP A 57 -1.16 -6.23 5.34
C ASP A 57 0.08 -5.95 6.20
N PHE A 58 0.14 -4.75 6.77
CA PHE A 58 1.23 -4.36 7.66
C PHE A 58 1.28 -5.19 8.96
N GLY A 59 0.22 -5.88 9.34
CA GLY A 59 0.24 -6.83 10.45
C GLY A 59 1.14 -8.00 10.08
N GLN A 60 0.81 -8.66 8.98
CA GLN A 60 1.55 -9.83 8.49
C GLN A 60 2.99 -9.49 8.09
N ILE A 61 3.21 -8.37 7.40
CA ILE A 61 4.56 -7.93 7.01
C ILE A 61 5.46 -7.75 8.24
N ARG A 62 4.96 -7.11 9.31
CA ARG A 62 5.76 -6.86 10.53
C ARG A 62 5.97 -8.12 11.38
N SER A 63 5.05 -9.09 11.30
CA SER A 63 5.18 -10.37 11.97
C SER A 63 6.20 -11.27 11.26
N ASN A 64 6.19 -11.29 9.93
CA ASN A 64 7.10 -12.11 9.13
C ASN A 64 8.51 -11.54 9.07
N TYR A 65 8.65 -10.21 9.13
CA TYR A 65 9.93 -9.52 8.98
C TYR A 65 10.14 -8.55 10.15
N VAL A 66 10.84 -9.01 11.18
CA VAL A 66 11.08 -8.27 12.43
C VAL A 66 11.86 -6.98 12.20
N GLU A 67 12.65 -6.90 11.13
CA GLU A 67 13.37 -5.74 10.65
C GLU A 67 12.41 -4.57 10.37
N LEU A 68 11.23 -4.86 9.81
CA LEU A 68 10.26 -3.87 9.36
C LEU A 68 9.36 -3.33 10.49
N ASN A 69 9.53 -3.80 11.73
CA ASN A 69 8.71 -3.38 12.87
C ASN A 69 9.17 -2.05 13.52
N GLY A 70 10.32 -1.49 13.11
CA GLY A 70 10.82 -0.21 13.62
C GLY A 70 11.72 -0.29 14.86
N LYS A 71 12.19 -1.49 15.24
CA LYS A 71 13.17 -1.68 16.32
C LYS A 71 14.60 -1.26 15.93
N LYS A 72 14.92 -1.26 14.65
CA LYS A 72 16.24 -0.91 14.12
C LYS A 72 16.13 0.14 13.02
N LYS A 73 17.22 0.89 12.81
CA LYS A 73 17.35 1.77 11.66
C LYS A 73 17.62 0.93 10.41
N ILE A 74 16.69 0.92 9.47
CA ILE A 74 16.76 0.16 8.22
C ILE A 74 16.31 1.07 7.07
N ASP A 75 17.00 0.97 5.94
CA ASP A 75 16.52 1.50 4.69
C ASP A 75 15.84 0.36 3.91
N ALA A 76 14.57 0.54 3.62
CA ALA A 76 13.80 -0.36 2.76
C ALA A 76 13.49 0.36 1.44
N ILE A 77 13.37 -0.41 0.36
CA ILE A 77 12.99 0.08 -0.95
C ILE A 77 11.72 -0.66 -1.37
N LEU A 78 10.65 0.10 -1.60
CA LEU A 78 9.43 -0.41 -2.22
C LEU A 78 9.62 -0.38 -3.74
N ILE A 79 9.65 -1.56 -4.35
CA ILE A 79 9.80 -1.77 -5.79
C ILE A 79 8.40 -2.02 -6.37
N ILE A 80 7.98 -1.08 -7.21
CA ILE A 80 6.65 -1.03 -7.82
C ILE A 80 6.73 -1.56 -9.25
N SER A 81 5.91 -2.56 -9.52
CA SER A 81 5.61 -3.12 -10.84
C SER A 81 4.21 -2.68 -11.28
N ASP A 82 3.85 -2.92 -12.54
CA ASP A 82 2.53 -2.60 -13.08
C ASP A 82 1.41 -3.44 -12.43
N GLN A 83 1.77 -4.61 -11.88
CA GLN A 83 0.85 -5.48 -11.16
C GLN A 83 1.15 -5.48 -9.65
N PRO A 84 0.17 -5.20 -8.77
CA PRO A 84 0.35 -5.21 -7.32
C PRO A 84 0.98 -6.48 -6.77
N ASP A 85 0.62 -7.65 -7.31
CA ASP A 85 1.15 -8.94 -6.85
C ASP A 85 2.65 -9.12 -7.10
N LYS A 86 3.22 -8.30 -7.98
CA LYS A 86 4.66 -8.27 -8.28
C LYS A 86 5.42 -7.19 -7.51
N TRP A 87 4.75 -6.44 -6.63
CA TRP A 87 5.43 -5.45 -5.81
C TRP A 87 6.30 -6.14 -4.76
N GLN A 88 7.46 -5.54 -4.50
CA GLN A 88 8.46 -6.11 -3.62
C GLN A 88 9.00 -5.08 -2.64
N LEU A 89 9.45 -5.56 -1.49
CA LEU A 89 10.27 -4.82 -0.54
C LEU A 89 11.69 -5.37 -0.59
N ASN A 90 12.65 -4.48 -0.81
CA ASN A 90 14.07 -4.79 -0.66
C ASN A 90 14.59 -4.14 0.63
N PHE A 91 15.11 -4.94 1.56
CA PHE A 91 15.73 -4.49 2.80
C PHE A 91 16.71 -5.54 3.29
N CYS A 92 17.78 -5.16 3.99
CA CYS A 92 18.74 -6.10 4.57
C CYS A 92 19.26 -7.17 3.57
N ASN A 93 19.46 -6.78 2.30
CA ASN A 93 19.83 -7.68 1.19
C ASN A 93 18.83 -8.82 0.92
N GLN A 94 17.58 -8.65 1.31
CA GLN A 94 16.48 -9.55 1.04
C GLN A 94 15.44 -8.87 0.16
N LEU A 95 14.86 -9.64 -0.76
CA LEU A 95 13.79 -9.20 -1.64
C LEU A 95 12.56 -10.07 -1.38
N VAL A 96 11.46 -9.45 -0.99
CA VAL A 96 10.23 -10.16 -0.60
C VAL A 96 9.03 -9.52 -1.27
N PHE A 97 8.01 -10.32 -1.62
CA PHE A 97 6.76 -9.79 -2.16
C PHE A 97 5.94 -9.07 -1.08
N VAL A 98 5.22 -8.03 -1.49
CA VAL A 98 4.28 -7.34 -0.60
C VAL A 98 3.11 -8.26 -0.30
N LEU A 99 2.78 -8.39 0.98
CA LEU A 99 1.60 -9.11 1.44
C LEU A 99 0.41 -8.15 1.42
N TRP A 100 -0.62 -8.51 0.65
CA TRP A 100 -1.84 -7.72 0.51
C TRP A 100 -2.95 -8.28 1.40
N LYS A 101 -3.79 -7.39 1.94
CA LYS A 101 -5.00 -7.80 2.67
C LYS A 101 -5.87 -8.65 1.73
N LYS A 102 -6.36 -9.79 2.22
CA LYS A 102 -7.37 -10.55 1.49
C LYS A 102 -8.64 -9.70 1.39
N LYS A 103 -9.15 -9.48 0.18
CA LYS A 103 -10.52 -8.96 0.03
C LYS A 103 -11.45 -9.97 0.69
N GLN A 104 -12.23 -9.55 1.69
CA GLN A 104 -13.37 -10.34 2.12
C GLN A 104 -14.33 -10.40 0.93
N CYS A 105 -14.50 -11.58 0.34
CA CYS A 105 -15.65 -11.85 -0.50
C CYS A 105 -16.87 -11.81 0.42
N VAL A 106 -17.64 -10.72 0.40
CA VAL A 106 -18.98 -10.73 0.97
C VAL A 106 -19.84 -11.51 0.00
N SER A 107 -20.06 -12.80 0.29
CA SER A 107 -21.04 -13.63 -0.40
C SER A 107 -22.43 -13.07 -0.14
N SER A 108 -22.92 -12.24 -1.06
CA SER A 108 -24.33 -11.86 -1.15
C SER A 108 -25.14 -13.02 -1.72
N GLU A 109 -25.60 -13.91 -0.84
CA GLU A 109 -26.71 -14.84 -1.12
C GLU A 109 -27.69 -14.79 0.06
N LYS A 110 -28.72 -13.95 -0.08
CA LYS A 110 -30.04 -14.23 0.46
C LYS A 110 -31.04 -14.05 -0.67
N ILE A 111 -31.22 -15.11 -1.44
CA ILE A 111 -32.40 -15.29 -2.27
C ILE A 111 -33.42 -15.94 -1.33
N ASP A 112 -34.26 -15.13 -0.69
CA ASP A 112 -35.43 -15.65 0.02
C ASP A 112 -36.43 -16.13 -1.02
N SER A 113 -36.37 -17.43 -1.30
CA SER A 113 -37.40 -18.15 -2.05
C SER A 113 -38.53 -18.49 -1.09
N ASN A 114 -39.59 -17.68 -1.06
CA ASN A 114 -40.87 -18.09 -0.48
C ASN A 114 -41.93 -18.18 -1.58
N ASN A 115 -41.99 -19.36 -2.19
CA ASN A 115 -43.18 -19.89 -2.85
C ASN A 115 -44.17 -20.38 -1.78
N ASN A 116 -45.45 -20.04 -1.93
CA ASN A 116 -46.63 -20.88 -1.66
C ASN A 116 -47.85 -20.02 -2.06
N SER A 117 -48.45 -20.21 -3.23
CA SER A 117 -49.40 -21.28 -3.59
C SER A 117 -50.62 -21.34 -2.68
N SER A 118 -51.74 -20.87 -3.25
CA SER A 118 -53.10 -21.44 -3.17
C SER A 118 -53.86 -21.45 -1.85
N THR A 119 -54.99 -20.73 -1.84
CA THR A 119 -56.28 -21.31 -1.41
C THR A 119 -57.44 -20.68 -2.22
N ASN A 120 -58.14 -21.53 -2.99
CA ASN A 120 -59.49 -21.29 -3.48
C ASN A 120 -60.48 -21.59 -2.35
N GLN A 121 -61.45 -20.71 -2.10
CA GLN A 121 -62.90 -20.97 -1.98
C GLN A 121 -63.65 -19.70 -1.58
#